data_AF-A0A835KGU5-F1
#
_entry.id   AF-A0A835KGU5-F1
#
_cell.length_a   1.000
_cell.length_b   1.000
_cell.length_c   1.000
_cell.angle_alpha   90.00
_cell.angle_beta   90.00
_cell.angle_gamma   90.00
#
_symmetry.space_group_name_H-M   'P 1'
#
loop_
_entity.id
_entity.type
_entity.pdbx_description
1 polymer ?
#
loop_
_entity_poly.entity_id
_entity_poly.type
_entity_poly.pdbx_seq_one_letter_code
_entity_poly.pdbx_strand_id
1 'polypeptide(L)' 'MVPKITDFGLSRRFGGDQSRILTKNICGTPGYLAPEYLNNGQISFKSDIYCLGIIIGKILRGNNDFPDFKNVR' A
#
# COMPACT_ATOMS: atom_id res chain seq x y z
N MET A 1 -3.65 24.18 -5.76
CA MET A 1 -3.37 22.90 -6.45
C MET A 1 -4.29 21.83 -5.86
N VAL A 2 -4.87 20.96 -6.70
CA VAL A 2 -5.74 19.85 -6.24
C VAL A 2 -4.98 18.53 -6.43
N PRO A 3 -4.76 17.73 -5.38
CA PRO A 3 -4.03 16.48 -5.48
C PRO A 3 -4.82 15.45 -6.31
N LYS A 4 -4.10 14.63 -7.09
CA LYS A 4 -4.66 13.55 -7.91
C LYS A 4 -3.87 12.27 -7.67
N ILE A 5 -4.56 11.13 -7.59
CA ILE A 5 -3.94 9.81 -7.50
C ILE A 5 -3.61 9.34 -8.93
N THR A 6 -2.43 8.77 -9.11
CA THR A 6 -1.91 8.28 -10.40
C THR A 6 -1.20 6.94 -10.20
N ASP A 7 -0.66 6.40 -11.28
CA ASP A 7 0.03 5.11 -11.36
C ASP A 7 -0.85 3.91 -10.96
N PHE A 8 -1.60 3.43 -11.96
CA PHE A 8 -2.47 2.27 -11.82
C PHE A 8 -1.81 0.96 -12.29
N GLY A 9 -0.48 0.92 -12.46
CA GLY A 9 0.23 -0.26 -12.98
C GLY A 9 0.09 -1.51 -12.10
N LEU A 10 -0.06 -1.32 -10.79
CA LEU A 10 -0.30 -2.39 -9.81
C LEU A 10 -1.77 -2.54 -9.39
N SER A 11 -2.67 -1.70 -9.90
CA SER A 11 -4.07 -1.72 -9.49
C SER A 11 -4.75 -3.03 -9.85
N ARG A 12 -5.76 -3.41 -9.05
CA ARG A 12 -6.56 -4.62 -9.24
C ARG A 12 -8.03 -4.23 -9.16
N ARG A 13 -8.82 -4.74 -10.11
CA ARG A 13 -10.29 -4.64 -10.06
C ARG A 13 -10.82 -5.86 -9.33
N PHE A 14 -11.64 -5.62 -8.32
CA PHE A 14 -12.37 -6.68 -7.63
C PHE A 14 -13.59 -7.08 -8.48
N GLY A 15 -13.85 -8.38 -8.60
CA GLY A 15 -15.14 -8.86 -9.10
C GLY A 15 -16.26 -8.55 -8.11
N GLY A 16 -17.53 -8.58 -8.54
CA GLY A 16 -18.71 -8.08 -7.81
C GLY A 16 -18.64 -8.23 -6.28
N ASP A 17 -18.62 -9.46 -5.77
CA ASP A 17 -18.65 -9.73 -4.32
C ASP A 17 -17.25 -9.99 -3.71
N GLN A 18 -16.17 -9.76 -4.47
CA GLN A 18 -14.82 -10.00 -3.97
C GLN A 18 -14.38 -8.86 -3.04
N SER A 19 -14.10 -9.19 -1.78
CA SER A 19 -13.56 -8.24 -0.79
C SER A 19 -12.03 -8.30 -0.67
N ARG A 20 -11.40 -9.36 -1.21
CA ARG A 20 -9.96 -9.59 -1.19
C ARG A 20 -9.49 -10.38 -2.42
N ILE A 21 -8.24 -10.19 -2.82
CA ILE A 21 -7.53 -10.97 -3.84
C ILE A 21 -6.24 -11.50 -3.22
N LEU A 22 -5.91 -12.77 -3.48
CA LEU A 22 -4.63 -13.35 -3.08
C LEU A 22 -3.70 -13.38 -4.30
N THR A 23 -2.46 -12.95 -4.12
CA THR A 23 -1.43 -13.02 -5.15
C THR A 23 -0.15 -13.65 -4.60
N LYS A 24 0.54 -14.45 -5.42
CA LYS A 24 1.88 -14.95 -5.10
C LYS A 24 2.97 -13.91 -5.38
N ASN A 25 2.67 -12.93 -6.23
CA ASN A 25 3.60 -11.89 -6.61
C ASN A 25 3.36 -10.65 -5.75
N ILE A 26 4.28 -10.39 -4.81
CA ILE A 26 4.26 -9.22 -3.93
C ILE A 26 5.06 -8.12 -4.62
N CYS A 27 4.41 -6.98 -4.89
CA CYS A 27 5.02 -5.84 -5.57
C CYS A 27 4.54 -4.52 -4.96
N GLY A 28 5.43 -3.54 -4.89
CA GLY A 28 5.14 -2.19 -4.40
C GLY A 28 6.31 -1.62 -3.62
N THR A 29 6.13 -0.45 -3.02
CA THR A 29 7.19 0.23 -2.28
C THR A 29 7.26 -0.31 -0.84
N PRO A 30 8.41 -0.88 -0.40
CA PRO A 30 8.60 -1.28 0.98
C PRO A 30 8.28 -0.14 1.97
N GLY A 31 7.64 -0.47 3.08
CA GLY A 31 7.18 0.52 4.07
C GLY A 31 5.79 1.09 3.86
N TYR A 32 5.22 0.95 2.67
CA TYR A 32 3.84 1.32 2.35
C TYR A 32 2.92 0.10 2.23
N LEU A 33 3.51 -1.11 2.14
CA LEU A 33 2.77 -2.36 2.00
C LEU A 33 2.18 -2.80 3.34
N ALA A 34 0.89 -3.16 3.31
CA ALA A 34 0.21 -3.69 4.48
C ALA A 34 0.77 -5.07 4.91
N PRO A 35 0.80 -5.39 6.22
CA PRO A 35 1.37 -6.63 6.71
C PRO A 35 0.64 -7.87 6.17
N GLU A 36 -0.67 -7.83 5.98
CA GLU A 36 -1.43 -8.92 5.36
C GLU A 36 -1.08 -9.13 3.88
N TYR A 37 -0.62 -8.08 3.19
CA TYR A 37 -0.14 -8.20 1.82
C TYR A 37 1.26 -8.83 1.79
N LEU A 38 2.14 -8.44 2.70
CA LEU A 38 3.48 -9.01 2.84
C LEU A 38 3.47 -10.48 3.25
N ASN A 39 2.64 -10.84 4.24
CA ASN A 39 2.66 -12.16 4.85
C ASN A 39 1.84 -13.19 4.06
N ASN A 40 0.74 -12.74 3.44
CA ASN A 40 -0.25 -13.64 2.84
C ASN A 40 -0.57 -13.31 1.38
N GLY A 41 0.08 -12.29 0.81
CA GLY A 41 -0.24 -11.82 -0.55
C GLY A 41 -1.66 -11.27 -0.66
N GLN A 42 -2.29 -10.86 0.45
CA GLN A 42 -3.67 -10.42 0.48
C GLN A 42 -3.82 -8.94 0.14
N ILE A 43 -4.44 -8.67 -1.01
CA ILE A 43 -4.83 -7.34 -1.45
C ILE A 43 -6.31 -7.13 -1.12
N SER A 44 -6.64 -6.02 -0.49
CA SER A 44 -8.03 -5.64 -0.19
C SER A 44 -8.15 -4.12 -0.07
N PHE A 45 -9.37 -3.60 0.04
CA PHE A 45 -9.56 -2.20 0.39
C PHE A 45 -8.84 -1.79 1.70
N LYS A 46 -8.71 -2.73 2.66
CA LYS A 46 -8.02 -2.47 3.93
C LYS A 46 -6.52 -2.26 3.76
N SER A 47 -5.89 -2.95 2.82
CA SER A 47 -4.46 -2.76 2.55
C SER A 47 -4.19 -1.37 1.95
N ASP A 48 -5.13 -0.82 1.17
CA ASP A 48 -5.03 0.55 0.65
C ASP A 48 -5.17 1.59 1.77
N ILE A 49 -6.07 1.36 2.75
CA ILE A 49 -6.22 2.22 3.93
C ILE A 49 -4.96 2.22 4.80
N TYR A 50 -4.29 1.08 4.95
CA TYR A 50 -3.01 1.01 5.66
C TYR A 50 -1.97 1.93 5.01
N CYS A 51 -1.77 1.81 3.70
CA CYS A 51 -0.84 2.65 2.92
C CYS A 51 -1.21 4.14 3.03
N LEU A 52 -2.50 4.47 2.93
CA LEU A 52 -2.99 5.84 3.10
C LEU A 52 -2.65 6.40 4.48
N GLY A 53 -2.75 5.60 5.55
CA GLY A 53 -2.34 6.01 6.90
C GLY A 53 -0.86 6.37 7.00
N ILE A 54 0.01 5.60 6.34
CA ILE A 54 1.45 5.91 6.23
C ILE A 54 1.67 7.23 5.50
N ILE A 55 0.98 7.44 4.36
CA ILE A 55 1.07 8.67 3.57
C ILE A 55 0.62 9.89 4.39
N ILE A 56 -0.53 9.80 5.07
CA ILE A 56 -1.04 10.87 5.93
C ILE A 56 -0.03 11.17 7.05
N GLY A 57 0.47 10.14 7.72
CA GLY A 57 1.49 10.32 8.77
C GLY A 57 2.76 11.00 8.26
N LYS A 58 3.17 10.69 7.02
CA LYS A 58 4.31 11.34 6.36
C LYS A 58 4.04 12.81 6.04
N ILE A 59 2.87 13.12 5.49
CA ILE A 59 2.46 14.50 5.19
C ILE A 59 2.43 15.35 6.47
N LEU A 60 1.86 14.82 7.56
CA LEU A 60 1.73 15.55 8.82
C LEU A 60 3.07 15.83 9.50
N ARG A 61 4.07 14.95 9.36
CA ARG A 61 5.40 15.16 9.97
C ARG A 61 6.28 16.16 9.21
N GLY A 62 5.97 16.46 7.94
CA GLY A 62 6.74 17.40 7.13
C GLY A 62 8.16 16.95 6.74
N ASN A 63 8.64 15.82 7.25
CA ASN A 63 9.97 15.26 6.96
C ASN A 63 9.88 13.87 6.30
N ASN A 64 10.90 13.55 5.49
CA ASN A 64 11.04 12.28 4.78
C ASN A 64 11.50 11.10 5.69
N ASP A 65 11.59 11.30 7.00
CA ASP A 65 12.16 10.37 7.98
C ASP A 65 11.25 9.18 8.32
N PHE A 66 10.51 8.64 7.35
CA PHE A 66 10.13 7.24 7.48
C PHE A 66 11.41 6.43 7.29
N PRO A 67 11.77 5.53 8.23
CA PRO A 67 12.97 4.70 8.08
C PRO A 67 12.95 4.06 6.71
N ASP A 68 14.04 4.19 5.96
CA ASP A 68 14.17 3.56 4.65
C ASP A 68 13.98 2.05 4.85
N PHE A 69 12.78 1.56 4.57
CA PHE A 69 12.42 0.16 4.74
C PHE A 69 13.17 -0.77 3.78
N LYS A 70 14.12 -0.23 3.00
CA LYS A 70 15.14 -0.98 2.27
C LYS A 70 15.96 -1.95 3.13
N ASN A 71 15.90 -1.85 4.46
CA ASN A 71 16.65 -2.73 5.38
C ASN A 71 15.77 -3.56 6.33
N VAL A 72 14.54 -3.92 5.95
CA VAL A 72 13.86 -5.03 6.64
C VAL A 72 14.19 -6.31 5.89
N ARG A 73 15.19 -7.03 6.41
CA ARG A 73 15.63 -8.36 5.98
C ARG A 73 14.56 -9.42 6.23
#